data_AF-A0A0Q5VDY6-F1
#
_entry.id   AF-A0A0Q5VDY6-F1
#
_cell.length_a   1.000
_cell.length_b   1.000
_cell.length_c   1.000
_cell.angle_alpha   90.00
_cell.angle_beta   90.00
_cell.angle_gamma   90.00
#
_symmetry.space_group_name_H-M   'P 1'
#
loop_
_entity.id
_entity.type
_entity.pdbx_description
1 polymer ?
#
loop_
_entity_poly.entity_id
_entity_poly.type
_entity_poly.pdbx_seq_one_letter_code
_entity_poly.pdbx_strand_id
1 'polypeptide(L)'
;MENLMEGPHVFIEKTSSRPAAKIAYFNKAAFQAYSNLIDEHGCDGFSIEVQDIAENKLQEYFAPDFSKIQNKDAIREIGVVGSGAFQEGYDLDGFKAFGNVKGLTTHNVSFRSKLPELFPKLEAWLNLDWKANEVEPLNGSWPNLASLSLQGFSGSLSTFDGAPIKKLFLISSTIRDIGDILRFKDLETLQIVSCKIGGDVSVLSGLKQLRSLRFEGKNKLEGWEQLKSSSVENLEASHYPCKRPQDGFPKLKNYSINAYRPRDPFYEERGDFGVLGDEFSSIFN
;
A
#
# COMPACT_ATOMS: atom_id res chain seq x y z
N MET A 1 0.37 -12.05 30.27
CA MET A 1 0.33 -12.02 28.79
C MET A 1 1.76 -12.20 28.33
N GLU A 2 2.21 -13.45 28.28
CA GLU A 2 3.54 -13.82 27.78
C GLU A 2 3.29 -14.94 26.76
N ASN A 3 3.41 -14.59 25.49
CA ASN A 3 3.65 -15.48 24.36
C ASN A 3 4.13 -14.57 23.23
N LEU A 4 5.24 -13.88 23.46
CA LEU A 4 6.10 -13.47 22.35
C LEU A 4 6.80 -14.77 21.93
N MET A 5 6.56 -15.24 20.71
CA MET A 5 7.17 -16.47 20.23
C MET A 5 8.69 -16.31 20.20
N GLU A 6 9.38 -16.87 21.19
CA GLU A 6 10.84 -16.88 21.25
C GLU A 6 11.39 -17.84 20.19
N GLY A 7 12.23 -17.32 19.28
CA GLY A 7 13.00 -18.10 18.30
C GLY A 7 12.52 -17.99 16.85
N PRO A 8 13.15 -18.73 15.93
CA PRO A 8 12.80 -18.74 14.51
C PRO A 8 11.32 -19.14 14.26
N HIS A 9 10.54 -18.27 13.61
CA HIS A 9 9.18 -18.53 13.19
C HIS A 9 8.97 -18.39 11.68
N VAL A 10 8.29 -19.39 11.08
CA VAL A 10 7.82 -19.38 9.69
C VAL A 10 6.34 -19.73 9.67
N PHE A 11 5.56 -18.99 8.89
CA PHE A 11 4.21 -19.40 8.50
C PHE A 11 4.03 -19.25 6.99
N ILE A 12 3.16 -20.08 6.41
CA ILE A 12 2.90 -20.10 4.98
C ILE A 12 1.42 -19.90 4.75
N GLU A 13 1.08 -18.94 3.91
CA GLU A 13 -0.29 -18.58 3.60
C GLU A 13 -0.57 -18.71 2.11
N LYS A 14 -1.79 -19.15 1.76
CA LYS A 14 -2.29 -19.02 0.39
C LYS A 14 -3.08 -17.73 0.29
N THR A 15 -2.75 -16.91 -0.69
CA THR A 15 -3.36 -15.60 -0.90
C THR A 15 -4.35 -15.68 -2.06
N SER A 16 -5.46 -14.94 -1.95
CA SER A 16 -6.38 -14.69 -3.06
C SER A 16 -5.94 -13.47 -3.90
N SER A 17 -5.09 -12.61 -3.34
CA SER A 17 -4.54 -11.41 -3.97
C SER A 17 -3.30 -11.73 -4.81
N ARG A 18 -3.03 -10.92 -5.85
CA ARG A 18 -1.86 -11.03 -6.73
C ARG A 18 -0.80 -10.00 -6.36
N PRO A 19 0.49 -10.34 -6.39
CA PRO A 19 1.07 -11.15 -7.46
C PRO A 19 1.60 -12.54 -7.09
N ALA A 20 1.69 -12.87 -5.81
CA ALA A 20 1.97 -14.23 -5.35
C ALA A 20 0.66 -14.95 -4.98
N ALA A 21 0.58 -16.26 -5.23
CA ALA A 21 -0.52 -17.11 -4.76
C ALA A 21 -0.22 -17.79 -3.40
N LYS A 22 1.06 -17.82 -3.01
CA LYS A 22 1.52 -18.46 -1.79
C LYS A 22 2.76 -17.77 -1.23
N ILE A 23 2.63 -17.22 -0.03
CA ILE A 23 3.67 -16.41 0.61
C ILE A 23 4.19 -17.13 1.85
N ALA A 24 5.51 -17.23 1.97
CA ALA A 24 6.16 -17.64 3.21
C ALA A 24 6.59 -16.40 4.00
N TYR A 25 6.15 -16.32 5.24
CA TYR A 25 6.45 -15.23 6.15
C TYR A 25 7.44 -15.69 7.20
N PHE A 26 8.49 -14.90 7.39
CA PHE A 26 9.60 -15.22 8.27
C PHE A 26 9.79 -14.09 9.25
N ASN A 27 10.07 -14.38 10.52
CA ASN A 27 10.91 -13.45 11.28
C ASN A 27 12.36 -13.52 10.78
N LYS A 28 13.18 -12.54 11.16
CA LYS A 28 14.59 -12.47 10.76
C LYS A 28 15.36 -13.78 10.99
N ALA A 29 15.28 -14.35 12.19
CA ALA A 29 16.02 -15.56 12.56
C ALA A 29 15.60 -16.77 11.70
N ALA A 30 14.31 -16.90 11.42
CA ALA A 30 13.81 -17.95 10.55
C ALA A 30 14.20 -17.77 9.10
N PHE A 31 14.26 -16.55 8.58
CA PHE A 31 14.71 -16.36 7.21
C PHE A 31 16.14 -16.87 7.02
N GLN A 32 17.02 -16.60 8.00
CA GLN A 32 18.40 -17.09 7.98
C GLN A 32 18.48 -18.62 8.11
N ALA A 33 17.66 -19.21 8.97
CA ALA A 33 17.68 -20.65 9.21
C ALA A 33 17.02 -21.44 8.06
N TYR A 34 15.87 -20.97 7.57
CA TYR A 34 14.86 -21.77 6.87
C TYR A 34 14.35 -21.18 5.55
N SER A 35 15.07 -20.25 4.90
CA SER A 35 14.64 -19.70 3.61
C SER A 35 14.53 -20.74 2.47
N ASN A 36 15.14 -21.93 2.61
CA ASN A 36 14.90 -23.08 1.71
C ASN A 36 13.44 -23.55 1.70
N LEU A 37 12.68 -23.29 2.76
CA LEU A 37 11.25 -23.64 2.84
C LEU A 37 10.40 -22.94 1.76
N ILE A 38 10.89 -21.82 1.20
CA ILE A 38 10.24 -21.15 0.08
C ILE A 38 10.13 -22.12 -1.10
N ASP A 39 11.22 -22.79 -1.47
CA ASP A 39 11.24 -23.75 -2.57
C ASP A 39 10.52 -25.06 -2.20
N GLU A 40 10.75 -25.60 -1.00
CA GLU A 40 10.16 -26.87 -0.55
C GLU A 40 8.63 -26.83 -0.53
N HIS A 41 8.05 -25.66 -0.26
CA HIS A 41 6.61 -25.47 -0.25
C HIS A 41 6.06 -24.82 -1.52
N GLY A 42 6.90 -24.56 -2.53
CA GLY A 42 6.50 -23.96 -3.80
C GLY A 42 5.87 -22.58 -3.61
N CYS A 43 6.43 -21.76 -2.73
CA CYS A 43 6.00 -20.38 -2.54
C CYS A 43 6.52 -19.51 -3.69
N ASP A 44 5.66 -18.63 -4.19
CA ASP A 44 5.98 -17.64 -5.22
C ASP A 44 6.06 -16.22 -4.64
N GLY A 45 6.00 -16.09 -3.31
CA GLY A 45 6.36 -14.88 -2.59
C GLY A 45 6.96 -15.19 -1.22
N PHE A 46 7.64 -14.20 -0.65
CA PHE A 46 8.05 -14.25 0.74
C PHE A 46 8.01 -12.87 1.38
N SER A 47 7.84 -12.84 2.71
CA SER A 47 7.94 -11.62 3.51
C SER A 47 8.82 -11.84 4.72
N ILE A 48 9.61 -10.84 5.09
CA ILE A 48 10.54 -10.89 6.21
C ILE A 48 10.18 -9.79 7.20
N GLU A 49 9.79 -10.18 8.41
CA GLU A 49 9.60 -9.28 9.54
C GLU A 49 10.94 -9.06 10.24
N VAL A 50 11.45 -7.83 10.11
CA VAL A 50 12.78 -7.41 10.57
C VAL A 50 12.78 -7.05 12.06
N GLN A 51 11.68 -6.49 12.56
CA GLN A 51 11.50 -6.24 13.98
C GLN A 51 11.20 -7.56 14.69
N ASP A 52 12.22 -8.16 15.31
CA ASP A 52 12.00 -9.26 16.24
C ASP A 52 11.97 -8.74 17.68
N ILE A 53 10.76 -8.61 18.24
CA ILE A 53 10.55 -8.23 19.64
C ILE A 53 10.99 -9.38 20.58
N ALA A 54 11.14 -10.61 20.06
CA ALA A 54 11.38 -11.80 20.88
C ALA A 54 12.83 -11.94 21.38
N GLU A 55 13.81 -11.26 20.79
CA GLU A 55 15.21 -11.34 21.24
C GLU A 55 15.56 -10.35 22.35
N ASN A 56 14.60 -9.52 22.80
CA ASN A 56 14.83 -8.44 23.77
C ASN A 56 15.99 -7.50 23.37
N LYS A 57 16.29 -7.46 22.06
CA LYS A 57 17.33 -6.65 21.43
C LYS A 57 16.75 -6.10 20.14
N LEU A 58 16.59 -4.77 20.09
CA LEU A 58 16.46 -4.07 18.82
C LEU A 58 17.75 -4.31 18.04
N GLN A 59 17.73 -5.28 17.13
CA GLN A 59 18.81 -5.38 16.15
C GLN A 59 18.58 -4.27 15.12
N GLU A 60 19.42 -3.24 15.16
CA GLU A 60 19.33 -2.06 14.28
C GLU A 60 19.44 -2.40 12.78
N TYR A 61 20.07 -3.53 12.46
CA TYR A 61 20.48 -3.87 11.08
C TYR A 61 20.03 -5.26 10.62
N PHE A 62 19.74 -5.37 9.32
CA PHE A 62 19.36 -6.61 8.64
C PHE A 62 20.24 -6.85 7.39
N ALA A 63 20.59 -8.11 7.15
CA ALA A 63 21.37 -8.55 5.99
C ALA A 63 20.86 -9.94 5.56
N PRO A 64 19.87 -10.01 4.64
CA PRO A 64 19.34 -11.28 4.19
C PRO A 64 20.37 -12.05 3.36
N ASP A 65 20.41 -13.37 3.58
CA ASP A 65 21.11 -14.31 2.71
C ASP A 65 20.10 -15.06 1.83
N PHE A 66 20.24 -14.89 0.51
CA PHE A 66 19.39 -15.52 -0.49
C PHE A 66 20.00 -16.80 -1.10
N SER A 67 21.12 -17.28 -0.58
CA SER A 67 21.85 -18.44 -1.12
C SER A 67 21.02 -19.74 -1.09
N LYS A 68 20.14 -19.88 -0.09
CA LYS A 68 19.29 -21.05 0.10
C LYS A 68 18.05 -21.09 -0.80
N ILE A 69 17.68 -19.98 -1.42
CA ILE A 69 16.55 -19.89 -2.34
C ILE A 69 17.04 -20.25 -3.75
N GLN A 70 16.65 -21.41 -4.27
CA GLN A 70 17.05 -21.88 -5.58
C GLN A 70 16.20 -21.26 -6.69
N ASN A 71 14.88 -21.22 -6.51
CA ASN A 71 13.96 -20.83 -7.59
C ASN A 71 13.61 -19.33 -7.57
N LYS A 72 14.64 -18.48 -7.66
CA LYS A 72 14.47 -17.01 -7.55
C LYS A 72 13.58 -16.42 -8.65
N ASP A 73 13.55 -17.02 -9.83
CA ASP A 73 12.70 -16.60 -10.96
C ASP A 73 11.21 -16.86 -10.72
N ALA A 74 10.85 -17.77 -9.82
CA ALA A 74 9.46 -18.03 -9.46
C ALA A 74 8.89 -16.95 -8.53
N ILE A 75 9.75 -16.17 -7.86
CA ILE A 75 9.33 -15.16 -6.90
C ILE A 75 8.70 -13.96 -7.62
N ARG A 76 7.46 -13.66 -7.22
CA ARG A 76 6.60 -12.58 -7.72
C ARG A 76 6.35 -11.51 -6.67
N GLU A 77 6.47 -11.84 -5.38
CA GLU A 77 6.25 -10.89 -4.30
C GLU A 77 7.36 -10.97 -3.26
N ILE A 78 7.85 -9.79 -2.85
CA ILE A 78 8.82 -9.67 -1.75
C ILE A 78 8.27 -8.67 -0.73
N GLY A 79 8.27 -9.07 0.54
CA GLY A 79 8.00 -8.20 1.67
C GLY A 79 9.24 -8.04 2.56
N VAL A 80 9.52 -6.81 2.97
CA VAL A 80 10.48 -6.52 4.04
C VAL A 80 9.81 -5.52 4.99
N VAL A 81 9.43 -5.99 6.17
CA VAL A 81 8.52 -5.27 7.09
C VAL A 81 9.17 -5.06 8.45
N GLY A 82 9.16 -3.83 8.95
CA GLY A 82 9.58 -3.49 10.31
C GLY A 82 10.64 -2.40 10.35
N SER A 83 10.78 -1.68 11.48
CA SER A 83 11.86 -0.70 11.66
C SER A 83 13.22 -1.38 11.75
N GLY A 84 13.98 -1.33 10.65
CA GLY A 84 15.37 -1.72 10.62
C GLY A 84 16.03 -1.15 9.37
N ALA A 85 17.32 -0.88 9.44
CA ALA A 85 18.10 -0.54 8.26
C ALA A 85 18.74 -1.81 7.68
N PHE A 86 19.03 -1.83 6.38
CA PHE A 86 20.04 -2.76 5.91
C PHE A 86 21.37 -2.44 6.61
N GLN A 87 22.15 -3.47 6.93
CA GLN A 87 23.49 -3.28 7.50
C GLN A 87 24.30 -2.30 6.65
N GLU A 88 25.12 -1.47 7.29
CA GLU A 88 26.02 -0.57 6.57
C GLU A 88 26.88 -1.37 5.57
N GLY A 89 26.93 -0.90 4.32
CA GLY A 89 27.62 -1.59 3.24
C GLY A 89 26.91 -2.84 2.68
N TYR A 90 25.70 -3.18 3.13
CA TYR A 90 24.94 -4.29 2.56
C TYR A 90 24.71 -4.08 1.05
N ASP A 91 25.03 -5.10 0.27
CA ASP A 91 24.85 -5.08 -1.17
C ASP A 91 23.41 -5.45 -1.55
N LEU A 92 22.65 -4.44 -1.97
CA LEU A 92 21.29 -4.60 -2.46
C LEU A 92 21.21 -5.36 -3.80
N ASP A 93 22.33 -5.55 -4.52
CA ASP A 93 22.31 -6.21 -5.82
C ASP A 93 21.91 -7.69 -5.74
N GLY A 94 21.95 -8.31 -4.54
CA GLY A 94 21.35 -9.62 -4.30
C GLY A 94 19.87 -9.68 -4.68
N PHE A 95 19.14 -8.57 -4.60
CA PHE A 95 17.74 -8.51 -5.01
C PHE A 95 17.55 -8.58 -6.54
N LYS A 96 18.57 -8.25 -7.35
CA LYS A 96 18.50 -8.34 -8.82
C LYS A 96 18.28 -9.78 -9.31
N ALA A 97 18.61 -10.77 -8.48
CA ALA A 97 18.36 -12.17 -8.79
C ALA A 97 16.87 -12.53 -8.80
N PHE A 98 15.97 -11.66 -8.30
CA PHE A 98 14.52 -11.83 -8.32
C PHE A 98 13.87 -10.97 -9.44
N GLY A 99 14.28 -11.19 -10.69
CA GLY A 99 13.89 -10.35 -11.85
C GLY A 99 12.41 -10.43 -12.29
N ASN A 100 11.58 -11.12 -11.52
CA ASN A 100 10.17 -11.42 -11.82
C ASN A 100 9.19 -10.89 -10.77
N VAL A 101 9.71 -10.15 -9.79
CA VAL A 101 8.95 -9.48 -8.74
C VAL A 101 8.05 -8.41 -9.36
N LYS A 102 6.77 -8.50 -9.01
CA LYS A 102 5.68 -7.60 -9.41
C LYS A 102 5.06 -6.93 -8.19
N GLY A 103 5.21 -7.52 -7.01
CA GLY A 103 4.68 -7.01 -5.75
C GLY A 103 5.80 -6.73 -4.77
N LEU A 104 5.79 -5.54 -4.19
CA LEU A 104 6.73 -5.18 -3.15
C LEU A 104 5.97 -4.66 -1.93
N THR A 105 6.32 -5.16 -0.76
CA THR A 105 5.88 -4.58 0.51
C THR A 105 7.10 -4.08 1.27
N THR A 106 7.10 -2.82 1.65
CA THR A 106 8.15 -2.23 2.48
C THR A 106 7.54 -1.65 3.74
N HIS A 107 8.25 -1.58 4.86
CA HIS A 107 7.82 -0.77 5.99
C HIS A 107 9.06 -0.36 6.78
N ASN A 108 9.39 0.93 6.82
CA ASN A 108 10.58 1.46 7.50
C ASN A 108 11.91 0.85 7.05
N VAL A 109 11.99 0.40 5.78
CA VAL A 109 13.19 -0.15 5.15
C VAL A 109 13.51 0.65 3.90
N SER A 110 14.78 1.05 3.76
CA SER A 110 15.28 1.84 2.64
C SER A 110 16.02 0.99 1.62
N PHE A 111 15.53 0.99 0.38
CA PHE A 111 16.23 0.45 -0.79
C PHE A 111 16.98 1.55 -1.56
N ARG A 112 17.00 2.78 -1.03
CA ARG A 112 17.67 3.96 -1.61
C ARG A 112 17.19 4.21 -3.05
N SER A 113 18.00 4.89 -3.86
CA SER A 113 17.72 5.17 -5.27
C SER A 113 17.75 3.93 -6.19
N LYS A 114 18.08 2.74 -5.69
CA LYS A 114 18.20 1.51 -6.51
C LYS A 114 16.88 0.84 -6.85
N LEU A 115 15.77 1.24 -6.23
CA LEU A 115 14.47 0.56 -6.33
C LEU A 115 14.05 0.18 -7.77
N PRO A 116 14.09 1.08 -8.76
CA PRO A 116 13.71 0.70 -10.13
C PRO A 116 14.64 -0.30 -10.79
N GLU A 117 15.94 -0.25 -10.46
CA GLU A 117 16.94 -1.21 -10.95
C GLU A 117 16.70 -2.61 -10.34
N LEU A 118 16.37 -2.66 -9.05
CA LEU A 118 16.13 -3.92 -8.35
C LEU A 118 14.81 -4.58 -8.74
N PHE A 119 13.76 -3.78 -8.96
CA PHE A 119 12.41 -4.25 -9.25
C PHE A 119 11.81 -3.57 -10.48
N PRO A 120 12.32 -3.83 -11.70
CA PRO A 120 11.91 -3.11 -12.91
C PRO A 120 10.50 -3.48 -13.40
N LYS A 121 9.93 -4.59 -12.94
CA LYS A 121 8.60 -5.09 -13.36
C LYS A 121 7.50 -4.84 -12.33
N LEU A 122 7.73 -3.92 -11.40
CA LEU A 122 6.80 -3.66 -10.31
C LEU A 122 5.42 -3.24 -10.83
N GLU A 123 4.38 -3.94 -10.37
CA GLU A 123 2.97 -3.70 -10.67
C GLU A 123 2.24 -3.13 -9.45
N ALA A 124 2.67 -3.53 -8.25
CA ALA A 124 2.07 -3.10 -6.99
C ALA A 124 3.13 -2.85 -5.91
N TRP A 125 3.01 -1.74 -5.20
CA TRP A 125 3.88 -1.40 -4.08
C TRP A 125 3.09 -0.98 -2.83
N LEU A 126 3.18 -1.79 -1.79
CA LEU A 126 2.54 -1.59 -0.50
C LEU A 126 3.50 -0.92 0.49
N ASN A 127 2.98 0.11 1.17
CA ASN A 127 3.63 0.81 2.28
C ASN A 127 5.00 1.38 1.93
N LEU A 128 5.10 2.07 0.78
CA LEU A 128 6.29 2.86 0.51
C LEU A 128 6.49 3.89 1.62
N ASP A 129 7.52 3.69 2.43
CA ASP A 129 7.99 4.68 3.38
C ASP A 129 8.84 5.71 2.64
N TRP A 130 8.19 6.83 2.32
CA TRP A 130 8.78 7.95 1.61
C TRP A 130 10.02 8.49 2.30
N LYS A 131 10.00 8.59 3.63
CA LYS A 131 11.08 9.20 4.40
C LYS A 131 12.31 8.30 4.42
N ALA A 132 12.10 6.98 4.53
CA ALA A 132 13.21 6.03 4.52
C ALA A 132 13.87 5.91 3.14
N ASN A 133 13.11 5.99 2.05
CA ASN A 133 13.60 5.61 0.72
C ASN A 133 14.22 6.74 -0.11
N GLU A 134 14.16 8.01 0.34
CA GLU A 134 14.75 9.18 -0.35
C GLU A 134 14.50 9.15 -1.88
N VAL A 135 13.27 8.82 -2.27
CA VAL A 135 12.95 8.45 -3.65
C VAL A 135 13.13 9.66 -4.57
N GLU A 136 14.14 9.60 -5.43
CA GLU A 136 14.33 10.54 -6.54
C GLU A 136 13.16 10.43 -7.54
N PRO A 137 12.92 11.45 -8.38
CA PRO A 137 11.90 11.39 -9.42
C PRO A 137 12.03 10.11 -10.28
N LEU A 138 11.02 9.24 -10.20
CA LEU A 138 11.06 7.94 -10.86
C LEU A 138 10.74 8.06 -12.35
N ASN A 139 10.03 9.12 -12.77
CA ASN A 139 9.84 9.54 -14.17
C ASN A 139 9.67 8.40 -15.18
N GLY A 140 8.62 7.58 -14.99
CA GLY A 140 8.32 6.46 -15.89
C GLY A 140 9.13 5.18 -15.68
N SER A 141 9.96 5.09 -14.63
CA SER A 141 10.75 3.88 -14.34
C SER A 141 9.92 2.64 -14.00
N TRP A 142 8.63 2.80 -13.66
CA TRP A 142 7.69 1.71 -13.48
C TRP A 142 6.47 1.85 -14.39
N PRO A 143 6.58 1.44 -15.66
CA PRO A 143 5.52 1.58 -16.64
C PRO A 143 4.30 0.69 -16.36
N ASN A 144 4.41 -0.26 -15.42
CA ASN A 144 3.35 -1.20 -15.05
C ASN A 144 2.81 -0.99 -13.64
N LEU A 145 3.31 -0.01 -12.87
CA LEU A 145 2.89 0.23 -11.50
C LEU A 145 1.45 0.75 -11.50
N ALA A 146 0.50 -0.13 -11.22
CA ALA A 146 -0.93 0.15 -11.20
C ALA A 146 -1.47 0.36 -9.78
N SER A 147 -0.77 -0.14 -8.78
CA SER A 147 -1.22 -0.14 -7.39
C SER A 147 -0.15 0.43 -6.47
N LEU A 148 -0.47 1.49 -5.74
CA LEU A 148 0.47 2.20 -4.89
C LEU A 148 -0.16 2.55 -3.55
N SER A 149 0.47 2.10 -2.47
CA SER A 149 0.18 2.55 -1.10
C SER A 149 1.37 3.31 -0.55
N LEU A 150 1.11 4.55 -0.12
CA LEU A 150 2.09 5.46 0.46
C LEU A 150 1.78 5.68 1.94
N GLN A 151 2.77 5.44 2.80
CA GLN A 151 2.65 5.67 4.23
C GLN A 151 3.57 6.81 4.66
N GLY A 152 3.03 7.81 5.38
CA GLY A 152 3.83 8.93 5.87
C GLY A 152 4.39 9.84 4.77
N PHE A 153 3.82 9.78 3.56
CA PHE A 153 4.35 10.50 2.39
C PHE A 153 4.21 12.00 2.54
N SER A 154 5.27 12.74 2.20
CA SER A 154 5.32 14.21 2.26
C SER A 154 5.93 14.84 1.00
N GLY A 155 6.10 14.04 -0.05
CA GLY A 155 6.69 14.45 -1.34
C GLY A 155 5.66 14.97 -2.34
N SER A 156 6.10 15.09 -3.59
CA SER A 156 5.22 15.40 -4.74
C SER A 156 4.78 14.12 -5.42
N LEU A 157 3.48 14.00 -5.73
CA LEU A 157 2.97 12.86 -6.51
C LEU A 157 3.53 12.84 -7.95
N SER A 158 4.11 13.94 -8.43
CA SER A 158 4.82 13.99 -9.72
C SER A 158 5.99 13.00 -9.82
N THR A 159 6.53 12.54 -8.69
CA THR A 159 7.55 11.48 -8.66
C THR A 159 7.09 10.22 -9.42
N PHE A 160 5.78 9.95 -9.45
CA PHE A 160 5.18 8.81 -10.14
C PHE A 160 4.57 9.17 -11.50
N ASP A 161 4.91 10.33 -12.07
CA ASP A 161 4.43 10.72 -13.41
C ASP A 161 4.84 9.63 -14.43
N GLY A 162 3.87 9.24 -15.26
CA GLY A 162 4.02 8.16 -16.25
C GLY A 162 3.66 6.76 -15.76
N ALA A 163 3.49 6.54 -14.45
CA ALA A 163 2.99 5.27 -13.94
C ALA A 163 1.45 5.16 -14.13
N PRO A 164 0.92 4.00 -14.56
CA PRO A 164 -0.50 3.80 -14.82
C PRO A 164 -1.29 3.52 -13.51
N ILE A 165 -1.16 4.39 -12.51
CA ILE A 165 -1.78 4.18 -11.19
C ILE A 165 -3.31 4.14 -11.31
N LYS A 166 -3.88 2.99 -10.91
CA LYS A 166 -5.32 2.70 -10.81
C LYS A 166 -5.80 2.64 -9.37
N LYS A 167 -4.95 2.20 -8.44
CA LYS A 167 -5.24 2.17 -7.01
C LYS A 167 -4.22 3.00 -6.25
N LEU A 168 -4.70 4.02 -5.53
CA LEU A 168 -3.84 4.89 -4.72
C LEU A 168 -4.35 4.93 -3.29
N PHE A 169 -3.55 4.39 -2.37
CA PHE A 169 -3.81 4.44 -0.93
C PHE A 169 -2.81 5.40 -0.28
N LEU A 170 -3.33 6.38 0.44
CA LEU A 170 -2.55 7.39 1.15
C LEU A 170 -2.86 7.25 2.64
N ILE A 171 -1.84 6.88 3.41
CA ILE A 171 -1.99 6.61 4.84
C ILE A 171 -1.06 7.55 5.60
N SER A 172 -1.60 8.29 6.57
CA SER A 172 -0.84 9.20 7.44
C SER A 172 0.06 10.18 6.66
N SER A 173 -0.37 10.56 5.46
CA SER A 173 0.43 11.32 4.50
C SER A 173 0.07 12.81 4.54
N THR A 174 0.98 13.66 4.08
CA THR A 174 0.79 15.10 3.93
C THR A 174 0.88 15.45 2.45
N ILE A 175 -0.26 15.86 1.88
CA ILE A 175 -0.35 16.33 0.49
C ILE A 175 -0.91 17.74 0.54
N ARG A 176 -0.27 18.67 -0.16
CA ARG A 176 -0.66 20.09 -0.07
C ARG A 176 -2.06 20.33 -0.63
N ASP A 177 -2.36 19.71 -1.78
CA ASP A 177 -3.60 19.93 -2.53
C ASP A 177 -4.12 18.62 -3.10
N ILE A 178 -5.40 18.32 -2.89
CA ILE A 178 -6.06 17.13 -3.43
C ILE A 178 -6.09 17.08 -4.96
N GLY A 179 -5.96 18.22 -5.62
CA GLY A 179 -5.80 18.32 -7.07
C GLY A 179 -4.57 17.58 -7.62
N ASP A 180 -3.54 17.35 -6.80
CA ASP A 180 -2.36 16.58 -7.22
C ASP A 180 -2.71 15.12 -7.61
N ILE A 181 -3.83 14.59 -7.10
CA ILE A 181 -4.31 13.24 -7.44
C ILE A 181 -4.76 13.15 -8.91
N LEU A 182 -5.15 14.27 -9.53
CA LEU A 182 -5.61 14.31 -10.93
C LEU A 182 -4.54 13.93 -11.96
N ARG A 183 -3.29 13.78 -11.52
CA ARG A 183 -2.19 13.22 -12.32
C ARG A 183 -2.50 11.78 -12.77
N PHE A 184 -3.18 11.01 -11.92
CA PHE A 184 -3.54 9.62 -12.19
C PHE A 184 -4.92 9.56 -12.87
N LYS A 185 -4.95 9.79 -14.18
CA LYS A 185 -6.20 9.90 -14.95
C LYS A 185 -7.02 8.61 -15.00
N ASP A 186 -6.34 7.47 -14.87
CA ASP A 186 -6.95 6.13 -14.88
C ASP A 186 -7.25 5.61 -13.46
N LEU A 187 -7.27 6.48 -12.46
CA LEU A 187 -7.52 6.09 -11.07
C LEU A 187 -8.94 5.53 -10.89
N GLU A 188 -9.01 4.31 -10.38
CA GLU A 188 -10.24 3.54 -10.14
C GLU A 188 -10.58 3.49 -8.64
N THR A 189 -9.57 3.40 -7.77
CA THR A 189 -9.72 3.38 -6.31
C THR A 189 -8.81 4.40 -5.64
N LEU A 190 -9.40 5.23 -4.78
CA LEU A 190 -8.68 6.18 -3.95
C LEU A 190 -9.05 5.99 -2.48
N GLN A 191 -8.02 5.87 -1.65
CA GLN A 191 -8.17 5.83 -0.20
C GLN A 191 -7.26 6.86 0.45
N ILE A 192 -7.81 7.69 1.32
CA ILE A 192 -7.11 8.71 2.09
C ILE A 192 -7.44 8.47 3.55
N VAL A 193 -6.46 8.04 4.33
CA VAL A 193 -6.62 7.71 5.76
C VAL A 193 -5.67 8.54 6.60
N SER A 194 -6.23 9.25 7.59
CA SER A 194 -5.46 10.03 8.58
C SER A 194 -4.45 11.00 7.95
N CYS A 195 -4.78 11.55 6.78
CA CYS A 195 -3.90 12.44 6.05
C CYS A 195 -4.06 13.90 6.48
N LYS A 196 -3.04 14.70 6.18
CA LYS A 196 -3.10 16.18 6.19
C LYS A 196 -3.19 16.64 4.75
N ILE A 197 -4.39 16.62 4.21
CA ILE A 197 -4.70 17.05 2.84
C ILE A 197 -5.69 18.22 2.87
N GLY A 198 -5.48 19.19 1.98
CA GLY A 198 -6.34 20.34 1.77
C GLY A 198 -6.77 20.47 0.30
N GLY A 199 -7.61 21.48 0.04
CA GLY A 199 -8.11 21.77 -1.30
C GLY A 199 -9.55 21.32 -1.52
N ASP A 200 -10.06 21.67 -2.70
CA ASP A 200 -11.43 21.43 -3.12
C ASP A 200 -11.59 19.97 -3.58
N VAL A 201 -12.36 19.16 -2.86
CA VAL A 201 -12.61 17.75 -3.21
C VAL A 201 -13.39 17.60 -4.51
N SER A 202 -14.14 18.63 -4.93
CA SER A 202 -14.96 18.58 -6.15
C SER A 202 -14.12 18.35 -7.41
N VAL A 203 -12.82 18.64 -7.37
CA VAL A 203 -11.88 18.35 -8.47
C VAL A 203 -11.85 16.87 -8.83
N LEU A 204 -12.11 15.96 -7.87
CA LEU A 204 -12.16 14.51 -8.12
C LEU A 204 -13.31 14.11 -9.06
N SER A 205 -14.30 14.98 -9.28
CA SER A 205 -15.35 14.80 -10.30
C SER A 205 -14.77 14.68 -11.73
N GLY A 206 -13.52 15.10 -11.93
CA GLY A 206 -12.76 14.92 -13.15
C GLY A 206 -12.31 13.49 -13.43
N LEU A 207 -12.17 12.64 -12.40
CA LEU A 207 -11.68 11.27 -12.51
C LEU A 207 -12.79 10.32 -12.97
N LYS A 208 -12.89 10.10 -14.28
CA LYS A 208 -14.02 9.37 -14.89
C LYS A 208 -14.02 7.86 -14.66
N GLN A 209 -12.89 7.29 -14.25
CA GLN A 209 -12.75 5.87 -13.95
C GLN A 209 -12.91 5.55 -12.46
N LEU A 210 -13.03 6.58 -11.60
CA LEU A 210 -13.05 6.42 -10.16
C LEU A 210 -14.35 5.73 -9.71
N ARG A 211 -14.22 4.55 -9.11
CA ARG A 211 -15.33 3.69 -8.66
C ARG A 211 -15.42 3.61 -7.15
N SER A 212 -14.28 3.68 -6.46
CA SER A 212 -14.21 3.45 -5.02
C SER A 212 -13.46 4.60 -4.35
N LEU A 213 -14.11 5.25 -3.38
CA LEU A 213 -13.60 6.40 -2.64
C LEU A 213 -13.66 6.16 -1.12
N ARG A 214 -12.52 6.31 -0.42
CA ARG A 214 -12.48 6.32 1.04
C ARG A 214 -11.79 7.58 1.58
N PHE A 215 -12.45 8.27 2.49
CA PHE A 215 -11.92 9.40 3.27
C PHE A 215 -12.03 9.14 4.76
N GLU A 216 -10.92 8.88 5.42
CA GLU A 216 -10.89 8.65 6.87
C GLU A 216 -10.02 9.70 7.57
N GLY A 217 -10.49 10.16 8.73
CA GLY A 217 -9.82 11.16 9.56
C GLY A 217 -10.24 12.60 9.24
N LYS A 218 -9.64 13.54 9.97
CA LYS A 218 -9.92 14.97 9.90
C LYS A 218 -9.09 15.64 8.81
N ASN A 219 -9.48 15.44 7.56
CA ASN A 219 -8.88 16.13 6.42
C ASN A 219 -9.35 17.60 6.34
N LYS A 220 -8.55 18.51 5.78
CA LYS A 220 -8.91 19.94 5.60
C LYS A 220 -9.52 20.20 4.22
N LEU A 221 -10.38 19.28 3.77
CA LEU A 221 -10.99 19.33 2.45
C LEU A 221 -12.24 20.19 2.46
N GLU A 222 -12.42 20.97 1.40
CA GLU A 222 -13.60 21.80 1.13
C GLU A 222 -14.30 21.35 -0.15
N GLY A 223 -15.42 21.97 -0.52
CA GLY A 223 -16.11 21.68 -1.79
C GLY A 223 -16.96 20.39 -1.81
N TRP A 224 -17.29 19.84 -0.64
CA TRP A 224 -18.07 18.60 -0.49
C TRP A 224 -19.46 18.65 -1.13
N GLU A 225 -20.09 19.82 -1.13
CA GLU A 225 -21.42 20.04 -1.74
C GLU A 225 -21.38 19.97 -3.27
N GLN A 226 -20.20 20.19 -3.86
CA GLN A 226 -19.97 20.19 -5.30
C GLN A 226 -19.40 18.85 -5.81
N LEU A 227 -18.98 17.96 -4.91
CA LEU A 227 -18.46 16.65 -5.28
C LEU A 227 -19.57 15.81 -5.94
N LYS A 228 -19.34 15.43 -7.20
CA LYS A 228 -20.24 14.57 -7.97
C LYS A 228 -19.43 13.54 -8.74
N SER A 229 -19.94 12.32 -8.84
CA SER A 229 -19.32 11.29 -9.66
C SER A 229 -20.34 10.41 -10.36
N SER A 230 -20.20 10.33 -11.68
CA SER A 230 -20.99 9.42 -12.54
C SER A 230 -20.53 7.97 -12.48
N SER A 231 -19.38 7.69 -11.84
CA SER A 231 -18.71 6.38 -11.85
C SER A 231 -18.58 5.74 -10.47
N VAL A 232 -18.61 6.53 -9.39
CA VAL A 232 -18.43 6.01 -8.02
C VAL A 232 -19.59 5.09 -7.64
N GLU A 233 -19.23 3.88 -7.23
CA GLU A 233 -20.11 2.82 -6.76
C GLU A 233 -19.97 2.59 -5.25
N ASN A 234 -18.78 2.86 -4.70
CA ASN A 234 -18.42 2.62 -3.31
C ASN A 234 -17.88 3.91 -2.66
N LEU A 235 -18.48 4.34 -1.55
CA LEU A 235 -18.06 5.55 -0.82
C LEU A 235 -18.02 5.33 0.69
N GLU A 236 -16.84 5.50 1.27
CA GLU A 236 -16.70 5.58 2.72
C GLU A 236 -16.13 6.92 3.12
N ALA A 237 -16.77 7.60 4.07
CA ALA A 237 -16.26 8.87 4.55
C ALA A 237 -16.53 9.05 6.04
N SER A 238 -15.49 9.31 6.81
CA SER A 238 -15.60 9.81 8.18
C SER A 238 -15.47 11.33 8.18
N HIS A 239 -16.15 12.01 9.11
CA HIS A 239 -16.08 13.47 9.26
C HIS A 239 -16.56 14.24 8.01
N TYR A 240 -17.49 13.66 7.25
CA TYR A 240 -18.15 14.30 6.12
C TYR A 240 -18.98 15.49 6.63
N PRO A 241 -18.72 16.73 6.16
CA PRO A 241 -19.18 17.93 6.86
C PRO A 241 -20.58 18.42 6.44
N CYS A 242 -21.24 17.74 5.51
CA CYS A 242 -22.53 18.15 4.97
C CYS A 242 -23.41 16.97 4.55
N LYS A 243 -24.63 17.25 4.11
CA LYS A 243 -25.46 16.21 3.50
C LYS A 243 -24.95 15.91 2.09
N ARG A 244 -24.72 14.65 1.76
CA ARG A 244 -24.22 14.28 0.44
C ARG A 244 -25.26 14.61 -0.65
N PRO A 245 -24.85 15.17 -1.81
CA PRO A 245 -25.76 15.37 -2.94
C PRO A 245 -26.19 14.01 -3.52
N GLN A 246 -27.42 13.57 -3.23
CA GLN A 246 -27.91 12.25 -3.68
C GLN A 246 -27.87 12.12 -5.21
N ASP A 247 -28.31 13.16 -5.93
CA ASP A 247 -28.31 13.21 -7.41
C ASP A 247 -26.89 13.31 -8.00
N GLY A 248 -25.88 13.55 -7.17
CA GLY A 248 -24.47 13.65 -7.58
C GLY A 248 -23.81 12.30 -7.84
N PHE A 249 -24.40 11.19 -7.41
CA PHE A 249 -23.80 9.86 -7.44
C PHE A 249 -24.76 8.78 -7.96
N PRO A 250 -25.13 8.80 -9.25
CA PRO A 250 -26.16 7.91 -9.80
C PRO A 250 -25.83 6.41 -9.74
N LYS A 251 -24.56 6.03 -9.56
CA LYS A 251 -24.12 4.62 -9.48
C LYS A 251 -23.77 4.16 -8.07
N LEU A 252 -23.92 4.99 -7.05
CA LEU A 252 -23.52 4.65 -5.69
C LEU A 252 -24.40 3.52 -5.13
N LYS A 253 -23.78 2.40 -4.78
CA LYS A 253 -24.44 1.19 -4.27
C LYS A 253 -24.14 0.98 -2.79
N ASN A 254 -22.87 1.08 -2.44
CA ASN A 254 -22.37 0.79 -1.10
C ASN A 254 -21.76 2.06 -0.51
N TYR A 255 -22.27 2.50 0.64
CA TYR A 255 -21.70 3.65 1.32
C TYR A 255 -21.82 3.59 2.83
N SER A 256 -20.84 4.22 3.49
CA SER A 256 -20.78 4.41 4.92
C SER A 256 -20.26 5.83 5.21
N ILE A 257 -21.15 6.70 5.69
CA ILE A 257 -20.87 8.11 5.97
C ILE A 257 -21.01 8.36 7.47
N ASN A 258 -19.96 8.89 8.07
CA ASN A 258 -19.90 9.24 9.49
C ASN A 258 -20.24 8.07 10.44
N ALA A 259 -20.01 6.81 10.03
CA ALA A 259 -20.48 5.63 10.78
C ALA A 259 -19.97 5.54 12.22
N TYR A 260 -18.75 6.01 12.48
CA TYR A 260 -18.18 6.08 13.83
C TYR A 260 -18.76 7.23 14.70
N ARG A 261 -19.75 7.96 14.18
CA ARG A 261 -20.44 9.08 14.81
C ARG A 261 -21.95 8.90 14.61
N PRO A 262 -22.61 7.91 15.24
CA PRO A 262 -24.02 7.59 14.98
C PRO A 262 -25.02 8.70 15.39
N ARG A 263 -24.55 9.72 16.12
CA ARG A 263 -25.34 10.92 16.46
C ARG A 263 -25.05 12.12 15.54
N ASP A 264 -24.20 11.92 14.54
CA ASP A 264 -23.87 12.96 13.57
C ASP A 264 -25.08 13.19 12.64
N PRO A 265 -25.48 14.45 12.40
CA PRO A 265 -26.65 14.76 11.58
C PRO A 265 -26.51 14.33 10.12
N PHE A 266 -25.29 14.01 9.66
CA PHE A 266 -25.00 13.55 8.31
C PHE A 266 -24.66 12.06 8.23
N TYR A 267 -24.93 11.29 9.30
CA TYR A 267 -24.82 9.83 9.27
C TYR A 267 -25.71 9.23 8.18
N GLU A 268 -25.12 8.45 7.28
CA GLU A 268 -25.84 7.71 6.25
C GLU A 268 -25.09 6.41 5.91
N GLU A 269 -25.80 5.28 5.79
CA GLU A 269 -25.20 4.02 5.34
C GLU A 269 -26.17 3.22 4.48
N ARG A 270 -25.63 2.43 3.54
CA ARG A 270 -26.41 1.52 2.68
C ARG A 270 -25.48 0.54 1.97
N GLY A 271 -26.04 -0.64 1.63
CA GLY A 271 -25.41 -1.57 0.71
C GLY A 271 -24.67 -2.71 1.42
N ASP A 272 -23.69 -3.28 0.73
CA ASP A 272 -22.87 -4.39 1.20
C ASP A 272 -21.53 -3.86 1.76
N PHE A 273 -21.36 -3.96 3.08
CA PHE A 273 -20.15 -3.53 3.77
C PHE A 273 -18.98 -4.49 3.59
N GLY A 274 -19.22 -5.76 3.24
CA GLY A 274 -18.18 -6.70 2.87
C GLY A 274 -17.52 -6.26 1.56
N VAL A 275 -18.33 -5.95 0.55
CA VAL A 275 -17.83 -5.37 -0.72
C VAL A 275 -17.09 -4.06 -0.47
N LEU A 276 -17.63 -3.18 0.38
CA LEU A 276 -16.94 -1.93 0.75
C LEU A 276 -15.58 -2.22 1.40
N GLY A 277 -15.51 -3.19 2.30
CA GLY A 277 -14.25 -3.61 2.93
C GLY A 277 -13.25 -4.17 1.94
N ASP A 278 -13.69 -5.05 1.04
CA ASP A 278 -12.85 -5.75 0.06
C ASP A 278 -12.21 -4.80 -0.96
N GLU A 279 -12.93 -3.75 -1.37
CA GLU A 279 -12.43 -2.71 -2.29
C GLU A 279 -11.22 -1.95 -1.74
N PHE A 280 -11.12 -1.86 -0.41
CA PHE A 280 -10.08 -1.11 0.30
C PHE A 280 -9.16 -2.00 1.14
N SER A 281 -9.31 -3.33 1.08
CA SER A 281 -8.56 -4.27 1.93
C SER A 281 -7.13 -4.49 1.44
N SER A 282 -6.89 -4.42 0.13
CA SER A 282 -5.57 -4.70 -0.43
C SER A 282 -5.35 -3.99 -1.77
N ILE A 283 -4.14 -3.48 -1.96
CA ILE A 283 -3.68 -2.95 -3.24
C ILE A 283 -3.30 -4.06 -4.26
N PHE A 284 -3.16 -5.30 -3.77
CA PHE A 284 -2.78 -6.49 -4.53
C PHE A 284 -3.99 -7.21 -5.16
N ASN A 285 -5.20 -6.71 -4.93
CA ASN A 285 -6.43 -7.23 -5.54
C ASN A 285 -6.63 -6.71 -6.97
#